data_AF-A0A1H2SDX9-F1
#
_entry.id   AF-A0A1H2SDX9-F1
#
_cell.length_a   1.000
_cell.length_b   1.000
_cell.length_c   1.000
_cell.angle_alpha   90.00
_cell.angle_beta   90.00
_cell.angle_gamma   90.00
#
_symmetry.space_group_name_H-M   'P 1'
#
loop_
_entity.id
_entity.type
_entity.pdbx_description
1 polymer ?
#
loop_
_entity_poly.entity_id
_entity_poly.type
_entity_poly.pdbx_seq_one_letter_code
_entity_poly.pdbx_strand_id
1 'polypeptide(L)' 'MRDLIFALGAILAAEGFLLAIAPDRMERLMETMRLMGPERLRYAGLLAAALGVGLLALAH' A
#
# COMPACT_ATOMS: atom_id res chain seq x y z
N MET A 1 22.29 -2.22 0.16
CA MET A 1 21.89 -3.20 1.19
C MET A 1 21.19 -2.54 2.38
N ARG A 2 21.82 -1.56 3.05
CA ARG A 2 21.20 -0.86 4.20
C ARG A 2 19.86 -0.20 3.88
N ASP A 3 19.76 0.48 2.73
CA ASP A 3 18.53 1.21 2.36
C ASP A 3 17.39 0.25 1.98
N LEU A 4 17.71 -0.93 1.44
CA LEU A 4 16.74 -1.99 1.17
C LEU A 4 16.17 -2.56 2.48
N ILE A 5 17.03 -2.85 3.47
CA ILE A 5 16.59 -3.33 4.79
C ILE A 5 15.73 -2.27 5.48
N PHE A 6 16.11 -0.99 5.37
CA PHE A 6 15.31 0.11 5.92
C PHE A 6 13.94 0.22 5.25
N ALA A 7 13.88 0.22 3.92
CA ALA A 7 12.62 0.29 3.18
C ALA A 7 11.69 -0.89 3.51
N LEU A 8 12.25 -2.11 3.59
CA LEU A 8 11.52 -3.30 4.01
C LEU A 8 11.03 -3.19 5.46
N GLY A 9 11.89 -2.76 6.38
CA GLY A 9 11.50 -2.56 7.78
C GLY A 9 10.39 -1.52 7.93
N ALA A 10 10.47 -0.42 7.17
CA ALA A 10 9.49 0.65 7.19
C ALA A 10 8.12 0.20 6.66
N ILE A 11 8.08 -0.54 5.54
CA ILE A 11 6.80 -1.02 4.98
C ILE A 11 6.15 -2.06 5.89
N LEU A 12 6.92 -3.02 6.43
CA LEU A 12 6.40 -3.98 7.40
C LEU A 12 5.88 -3.31 8.67
N ALA A 13 6.60 -2.32 9.21
CA ALA A 13 6.17 -1.60 10.40
C ALA A 13 4.87 -0.81 10.14
N ALA A 14 4.77 -0.13 8.99
CA ALA A 14 3.58 0.61 8.61
C ALA A 14 2.35 -0.30 8.41
N GLU A 15 2.50 -1.41 7.67
CA GLU A 15 1.43 -2.38 7.45
C GLU A 15 1.01 -3.07 8.75
N GLY A 16 1.98 -3.50 9.58
CA GLY A 16 1.71 -4.12 10.87
C GLY A 16 1.01 -3.18 11.84
N PHE A 17 1.35 -1.89 11.84
CA PHE A 17 0.71 -0.87 12.67
C PHE A 17 -0.74 -0.64 12.26
N LEU A 18 -1.01 -0.55 10.96
CA LEU A 18 -2.37 -0.46 10.42
C LEU A 18 -3.22 -1.66 10.86
N LEU A 19 -2.64 -2.87 10.77
CA LEU A 19 -3.32 -4.09 11.19
C LEU A 19 -3.57 -4.12 12.70
N ALA A 20 -2.62 -3.63 13.51
CA ALA A 20 -2.72 -3.63 14.97
C ALA A 20 -3.75 -2.63 15.51
N ILE A 21 -3.84 -1.44 14.91
CA ILE A 21 -4.73 -0.37 15.40
C ILE A 21 -6.13 -0.44 14.82
N ALA A 22 -6.26 -0.90 13.57
CA ALA A 22 -7.52 -0.84 12.86
C ALA A 22 -7.78 -2.11 12.03
N PRO A 23 -7.85 -3.29 12.68
CA PRO A 23 -8.08 -4.55 11.98
C PRO A 23 -9.40 -4.55 11.17
N ASP A 24 -10.49 -4.03 11.73
CA ASP A 24 -11.79 -3.94 11.05
C ASP A 24 -11.76 -3.06 9.78
N ARG A 25 -10.88 -2.06 9.74
CA ARG A 25 -10.73 -1.21 8.54
C ARG A 25 -10.11 -2.01 7.41
N MET A 26 -9.21 -2.93 7.73
CA MET A 26 -8.56 -3.77 6.74
C MET A 26 -9.54 -4.78 6.13
N GLU A 27 -10.41 -5.36 6.95
CA GLU A 27 -11.48 -6.25 6.48
C GLU A 27 -12.42 -5.53 5.49
N ARG A 28 -12.91 -4.33 5.85
CA ARG A 28 -13.76 -3.52 4.95
C ARG A 28 -13.05 -3.11 3.67
N LEU A 29 -11.75 -2.82 3.73
CA LEU A 29 -10.94 -2.52 2.56
C LEU A 29 -10.88 -3.74 1.62
N MET A 30 -10.66 -4.94 2.18
CA MET A 30 -10.66 -6.19 1.41
C MET A 30 -12.02 -6.47 0.79
N GLU A 31 -13.12 -6.25 1.50
CA GLU A 31 -14.48 -6.36 0.94
C GLU A 31 -14.68 -5.39 -0.24
N THR A 32 -14.25 -4.14 -0.07
CA THR A 32 -14.31 -3.12 -1.12
C THR A 32 -13.51 -3.54 -2.34
N MET A 33 -12.29 -4.05 -2.15
CA MET A 33 -11.45 -4.56 -3.23
C MET A 33 -12.10 -5.74 -3.97
N ARG A 34 -12.77 -6.64 -3.24
CA ARG A 34 -13.51 -7.76 -3.85
C ARG A 34 -14.68 -7.27 -4.70
N LEU A 35 -15.40 -6.24 -4.26
CA LEU A 35 -16.53 -5.65 -5.00
C LEU A 35 -16.11 -4.87 -6.25
N MET A 36 -14.88 -4.33 -6.30
CA MET A 36 -14.38 -3.57 -7.45
C MET A 36 -14.12 -4.43 -8.69
N GLY A 37 -13.87 -5.73 -8.53
CA GLY A 37 -13.48 -6.62 -9.60
C GLY A 37 -12.04 -6.41 -10.08
N PRO A 38 -11.45 -7.39 -10.80
CA PRO A 38 -10.02 -7.45 -11.07
C PRO A 38 -9.50 -6.30 -11.94
N GLU A 39 -10.29 -5.83 -12.90
CA GLU A 39 -9.87 -4.76 -13.81
C GLU A 39 -9.76 -3.41 -13.11
N ARG A 40 -10.74 -3.04 -12.28
CA ARG A 40 -10.70 -1.79 -11.52
C ARG A 40 -9.58 -1.82 -10.47
N LEU A 41 -9.37 -2.98 -9.83
CA LEU A 41 -8.29 -3.16 -8.88
C LEU A 41 -6.91 -2.99 -9.56
N ARG A 42 -6.75 -3.49 -10.80
CA ARG A 42 -5.53 -3.28 -11.60
C ARG A 42 -5.26 -1.80 -11.86
N TYR A 43 -6.27 -1.04 -12.29
CA TYR A 43 -6.10 0.40 -12.52
C TYR A 43 -5.83 1.18 -11.22
N ALA A 44 -6.51 0.82 -10.12
CA ALA A 44 -6.25 1.43 -8.82
C ALA A 44 -4.80 1.16 -8.35
N GLY A 45 -4.31 -0.07 -8.49
CA GLY A 45 -2.94 -0.42 -8.18
C GLY A 45 -1.92 0.31 -9.06
N LEU A 46 -2.20 0.42 -10.36
CA LEU A 46 -1.34 1.16 -11.29
C LEU A 46 -1.26 2.65 -10.93
N LEU A 47 -2.39 3.28 -10.60
CA LEU A 47 -2.44 4.67 -10.15
C LEU A 47 -1.67 4.86 -8.83
N ALA A 48 -1.85 3.97 -7.86
CA ALA A 48 -1.12 4.03 -6.60
C ALA A 48 0.40 3.90 -6.80
N ALA A 49 0.84 2.98 -7.67
CA ALA A 49 2.24 2.82 -8.03
C ALA A 49 2.81 4.06 -8.73
N ALA A 50 2.08 4.61 -9.72
CA ALA A 50 2.50 5.82 -10.44
C ALA A 50 2.64 7.03 -9.50
N LEU A 51 1.69 7.21 -8.58
CA LEU A 51 1.77 8.25 -7.56
C LEU A 51 2.94 8.03 -6.60
N GLY A 52 3.17 6.80 -6.15
CA GLY A 52 4.29 6.46 -5.29
C GLY A 52 5.65 6.78 -5.94
N VAL A 53 5.83 6.38 -7.20
CA VAL A 53 7.03 6.71 -7.99
C VAL A 53 7.15 8.23 -8.18
N GLY A 54 6.05 8.92 -8.50
CA GLY A 54 6.05 10.38 -8.65
C GLY A 54 6.46 11.10 -7.36
N LEU A 55 5.96 10.67 -6.20
CA LEU A 55 6.35 11.24 -4.91
C LEU A 55 7.84 10.98 -4.59
N LEU A 56 8.33 9.77 -4.85
CA LEU A 56 9.75 9.45 -4.68
C LEU A 56 10.63 10.30 -5.60
N ALA A 57 10.19 10.56 -6.83
CA ALA A 57 10.91 11.40 -7.78
C ALA A 57 10.91 12.89 -7.39
N LEU A 58 9.88 13.38 -6.69
CA LEU A 58 9.84 14.75 -6.16
C LEU A 58 10.63 14.90 -4.85
N ALA A 59 10.82 13.81 -4.11
CA ALA A 59 11.55 13.80 -2.84
C ALA A 59 13.08 13.68 -3.03
N HIS A 60 13.54 13.51 -4.27
CA HIS A 60 14.95 13.40 -4.67
C HIS A 60 15.36 14.63 -5.48
#